data_AF-A0A8T0RXD4-F1
#
_entry.id   AF-A0A8T0RXD4-F1
#
_cell.length_a   1.000
_cell.length_b   1.000
_cell.length_c   1.000
_cell.angle_alpha   90.00
_cell.angle_beta   90.00
_cell.angle_gamma   90.00
#
_symmetry.space_group_name_H-M   'P 1'
#
loop_
_entity.id
_entity.type
_entity.pdbx_description
1 polymer ?
#
loop_
_entity_poly.entity_id
_entity_poly.type
_entity_poly.pdbx_seq_one_letter_code
_entity_poly.pdbx_strand_id
1 'polypeptide(L)'
;MEMPLLEIDDIKAPILGKLMAFEQTRRDADVGVLTSYVRLMSMLIPTADDVALLRRNGIWGKVRTNDEEVARFFSHLGDGAVTKYDWVLAGLCWDVDQFCNSWRRKNCAALKRTELMTIYFRSPWSVISVVATALIILLTATQTYYTIFPRK
;
A
#
# COMPACT_ATOMS: atom_id res chain seq x y z
N MET A 1 -20.13 -5.01 1.25
CA MET A 1 -19.96 -4.01 0.19
C MET A 1 -19.08 -4.64 -0.87
N GLU A 2 -19.63 -4.88 -2.06
CA GLU A 2 -18.82 -5.20 -3.24
C GLU A 2 -18.46 -3.87 -3.91
N MET A 3 -17.18 -3.68 -4.19
CA MET A 3 -16.70 -2.53 -4.95
C MET A 3 -17.20 -2.71 -6.39
N PRO A 4 -17.94 -1.75 -6.97
CA PRO A 4 -18.38 -1.87 -8.35
C PRO A 4 -17.16 -2.04 -9.25
N LEU A 5 -17.16 -3.13 -10.04
CA LEU A 5 -16.11 -3.42 -11.00
C LEU A 5 -16.18 -2.37 -12.12
N LEU A 6 -15.48 -1.25 -11.96
CA LEU A 6 -15.47 -0.20 -12.96
C LEU A 6 -14.47 -0.55 -14.05
N GLU A 7 -14.95 -1.14 -15.13
CA GLU A 7 -14.16 -1.29 -16.35
C GLU A 7 -13.90 0.10 -16.95
N ILE A 8 -12.69 0.63 -16.78
CA ILE A 8 -12.27 1.88 -17.41
C ILE A 8 -11.73 1.54 -18.79
N ASP A 9 -12.55 1.85 -19.78
CA ASP A 9 -12.17 1.85 -21.19
C ASP A 9 -12.01 3.29 -21.67
N ASP A 10 -11.30 3.52 -22.77
CA ASP A 10 -11.02 4.86 -23.32
C ASP A 10 -12.30 5.68 -23.59
N ILE A 11 -13.42 4.98 -23.79
CA ILE A 11 -14.75 5.56 -23.98
C ILE A 11 -15.41 5.96 -22.65
N LYS A 12 -15.19 5.18 -21.59
CA LYS A 12 -15.86 5.34 -20.28
C LYS A 12 -15.14 6.38 -19.40
N ALA A 13 -13.83 6.51 -19.53
CA ALA A 13 -13.00 7.51 -18.86
C ALA A 13 -13.53 8.97 -19.02
N PRO A 14 -13.76 9.49 -20.25
CA PRO A 14 -14.27 10.85 -20.43
C PRO A 14 -15.72 11.01 -19.99
N ILE A 15 -16.53 9.93 -20.03
CA ILE A 15 -17.91 9.95 -19.52
C ILE A 15 -17.91 10.14 -18.00
N LEU A 16 -17.02 9.46 -17.29
CA LEU A 16 -16.88 9.60 -15.83
C LEU A 16 -16.53 11.04 -15.44
N GLY A 17 -15.58 11.67 -16.14
CA GLY A 17 -15.20 13.05 -15.90
C GLY A 17 -16.31 14.05 -16.20
N LYS A 18 -17.06 13.86 -17.29
CA LYS A 18 -18.23 14.70 -17.61
C LYS A 18 -19.34 14.56 -16.57
N LEU A 19 -19.59 13.33 -16.10
CA LEU A 19 -20.62 13.07 -15.09
C LEU A 19 -20.22 13.66 -13.72
N MET A 20 -18.94 13.62 -13.37
CA MET A 20 -18.43 14.31 -12.18
C MET A 20 -18.60 15.82 -12.29
N ALA A 21 -18.21 16.43 -13.42
CA ALA A 21 -18.38 17.87 -13.62
C ALA A 21 -19.86 18.28 -13.58
N PHE A 22 -20.76 17.45 -14.13
CA PHE A 22 -22.20 17.63 -14.01
C PHE A 22 -22.68 17.55 -12.56
N GLU A 23 -22.16 16.61 -11.78
CA GLU A 23 -22.50 16.47 -10.36
C GLU A 23 -22.02 17.69 -9.55
N GLN A 24 -20.79 18.16 -9.78
CA GLN A 24 -20.18 19.30 -9.08
C GLN A 24 -20.81 20.65 -9.43
N THR A 25 -21.38 20.80 -10.62
CA THR A 25 -22.02 22.06 -11.06
C THR A 25 -23.46 22.22 -10.55
N ARG A 26 -24.05 21.16 -9.97
CA ARG A 26 -25.37 21.22 -9.35
C ARG A 26 -25.30 21.91 -7.99
N ARG A 27 -25.79 23.16 -7.92
CA ARG A 27 -25.76 24.02 -6.73
C ARG A 27 -26.40 23.44 -5.46
N ASP A 28 -27.34 22.50 -5.59
CA ASP A 28 -28.14 21.97 -4.47
C ASP A 28 -27.81 20.52 -4.09
N ALA A 29 -26.78 19.90 -4.70
CA ALA A 29 -26.39 18.55 -4.35
C ALA A 29 -25.32 18.58 -3.26
N ASP A 30 -25.60 17.91 -2.13
CA ASP A 30 -24.56 17.44 -1.21
C ASP A 30 -23.49 16.68 -2.00
N VAL A 31 -22.23 16.65 -1.52
CA VAL A 31 -21.09 16.10 -2.27
C VAL A 31 -21.45 14.75 -2.89
N GLY A 32 -21.61 14.72 -4.21
CA GLY A 32 -22.31 13.60 -4.81
C GLY A 32 -21.51 12.29 -4.76
N VAL A 33 -22.25 11.19 -4.91
CA VAL A 33 -21.75 9.82 -4.74
C VAL A 33 -20.63 9.53 -5.73
N LEU A 34 -20.69 10.10 -6.94
CA LEU A 34 -19.67 9.85 -7.96
C LEU A 34 -18.35 10.57 -7.64
N THR A 35 -18.40 11.83 -7.25
CA THR A 35 -17.23 12.61 -6.81
C THR A 35 -16.60 11.96 -5.59
N SER A 36 -17.43 11.51 -4.64
CA SER A 36 -17.01 10.72 -3.47
C SER A 36 -16.32 9.42 -3.88
N TYR A 37 -16.87 8.69 -4.83
CA TYR A 37 -16.28 7.44 -5.34
C TYR A 37 -14.93 7.69 -6.01
N VAL A 38 -14.80 8.72 -6.85
CA VAL A 38 -13.53 9.02 -7.51
C VAL A 38 -12.48 9.47 -6.50
N ARG A 39 -12.86 10.26 -5.50
CA ARG A 39 -11.98 10.63 -4.38
C ARG A 39 -11.45 9.37 -3.68
N LEU A 40 -12.33 8.41 -3.36
CA LEU A 40 -11.95 7.13 -2.76
C LEU A 40 -10.98 6.36 -3.67
N MET A 41 -11.28 6.23 -4.97
CA MET A 41 -10.42 5.50 -5.91
C MET A 41 -9.04 6.15 -6.07
N SER A 42 -8.96 7.48 -6.07
CA SER A 42 -7.68 8.20 -6.12
C SER A 42 -6.80 7.96 -4.89
N MET A 43 -7.41 7.70 -3.72
CA MET A 43 -6.70 7.36 -2.49
C MET A 43 -6.34 5.88 -2.42
N LEU A 44 -7.18 5.01 -2.99
CA LEU A 44 -6.99 3.57 -2.99
C LEU A 44 -5.93 3.11 -4.01
N ILE A 45 -5.81 3.83 -5.13
CA ILE A 45 -5.00 3.44 -6.28
C ILE A 45 -4.06 4.58 -6.74
N PRO A 46 -3.14 5.05 -5.89
CA PRO A 46 -2.21 6.11 -6.26
C PRO A 46 -1.13 5.64 -7.26
N THR A 47 -0.81 4.33 -7.31
CA THR A 47 0.24 3.78 -8.17
C THR A 47 -0.21 2.58 -9.00
N ALA A 48 0.54 2.25 -10.04
CA ALA A 48 0.31 1.04 -10.86
C ALA A 48 0.41 -0.25 -10.03
N ASP A 49 1.26 -0.28 -8.99
CA ASP A 49 1.39 -1.43 -8.10
C ASP A 49 0.09 -1.69 -7.32
N ASP A 50 -0.64 -0.63 -6.95
CA ASP A 50 -1.94 -0.75 -6.28
C ASP A 50 -3.00 -1.31 -7.24
N VAL A 51 -2.99 -0.91 -8.52
CA VAL A 51 -3.84 -1.50 -9.57
C VAL A 51 -3.53 -2.99 -9.73
N ALA A 52 -2.25 -3.35 -9.81
CA ALA A 52 -1.80 -4.72 -9.96
C ALA A 52 -2.24 -5.58 -8.76
N LEU A 53 -2.16 -5.04 -7.55
CA LEU A 53 -2.60 -5.70 -6.32
C LEU A 53 -4.12 -5.93 -6.31
N LEU A 54 -4.92 -4.92 -6.67
CA LEU A 54 -6.38 -5.06 -6.77
C LEU A 54 -6.78 -6.07 -7.85
N ARG A 55 -6.07 -6.09 -8.99
CA ARG A 55 -6.30 -7.08 -10.05
C ARG A 55 -5.95 -8.49 -9.59
N ARG A 56 -4.82 -8.68 -8.90
CA ARG A 56 -4.41 -9.98 -8.36
C ARG A 56 -5.45 -10.54 -7.38
N ASN A 57 -6.09 -9.66 -6.61
CA ASN A 57 -7.15 -10.03 -5.67
C ASN A 57 -8.53 -10.16 -6.32
N GLY A 58 -8.64 -10.04 -7.65
CA GLY A 58 -9.90 -10.16 -8.39
C GLY A 58 -10.89 -9.01 -8.19
N ILE A 59 -10.44 -7.93 -7.55
CA ILE A 59 -11.26 -6.73 -7.29
C ILE A 59 -11.32 -5.84 -8.54
N TRP A 60 -10.27 -5.88 -9.37
CA TRP A 60 -10.22 -5.19 -10.66
C TRP A 60 -10.47 -6.16 -11.81
N GLY A 61 -11.32 -5.76 -12.77
CA GLY A 61 -11.70 -6.58 -13.93
C GLY A 61 -10.51 -6.91 -14.84
N LYS A 62 -10.68 -7.88 -15.75
CA LYS A 62 -9.71 -8.24 -16.81
C LYS A 62 -9.63 -7.17 -17.90
N VAL A 63 -9.44 -5.92 -17.50
CA VAL A 63 -9.31 -4.78 -18.40
C VAL A 63 -7.93 -4.85 -19.06
N ARG A 64 -7.88 -4.62 -20.37
CA ARG A 64 -6.65 -4.68 -21.20
C ARG A 64 -5.78 -3.40 -21.08
N THR A 65 -6.26 -2.43 -20.32
CA THR A 65 -5.65 -1.11 -20.10
C THR A 65 -4.46 -1.22 -19.13
N ASN A 66 -3.42 -0.44 -19.42
CA ASN A 66 -2.18 -0.43 -18.64
C ASN A 66 -2.43 0.07 -17.21
N ASP A 67 -1.80 -0.55 -16.22
CA ASP A 67 -1.96 -0.24 -14.79
C ASP A 67 -1.57 1.20 -14.51
N GLU A 68 -0.53 1.67 -15.20
CA GLU A 68 -0.06 3.04 -15.15
C GLU A 68 -1.11 4.04 -15.65
N GLU A 69 -1.85 3.70 -16.70
CA GLU A 69 -2.90 4.55 -17.26
C GLU A 69 -4.10 4.63 -16.33
N VAL A 70 -4.47 3.51 -15.70
CA VAL A 70 -5.55 3.45 -14.70
C VAL A 70 -5.22 4.28 -13.47
N ALA A 71 -4.01 4.12 -12.91
CA ALA A 71 -3.55 4.88 -11.75
C ALA A 71 -3.50 6.39 -12.07
N ARG A 72 -2.93 6.76 -13.23
CA ARG A 72 -2.88 8.16 -13.68
C ARG A 72 -4.26 8.75 -13.89
N PHE A 73 -5.20 8.00 -14.46
CA PHE A 73 -6.57 8.45 -14.69
C PHE A 73 -7.25 8.84 -13.37
N PHE A 74 -7.26 7.95 -12.37
CA PHE A 74 -7.89 8.25 -11.09
C PHE A 74 -7.15 9.28 -10.26
N SER A 75 -5.82 9.30 -10.32
CA SER A 75 -5.02 10.34 -9.68
C SER A 75 -5.38 11.71 -10.24
N HIS A 76 -5.42 11.85 -11.57
CA HIS A 76 -5.79 13.11 -12.23
C HIS A 76 -7.24 13.51 -11.96
N LEU A 77 -8.16 12.56 -12.01
CA LEU A 77 -9.57 12.84 -11.79
C LEU A 77 -9.88 13.14 -10.31
N GLY A 78 -9.12 12.56 -9.38
CA GLY A 78 -9.17 12.84 -7.95
C GLY A 78 -8.68 14.24 -7.59
N ASP A 79 -7.74 14.80 -8.35
CA ASP A 79 -7.29 16.19 -8.20
C ASP A 79 -8.43 17.18 -8.52
N GLY A 80 -9.20 16.87 -9.57
CA GLY A 80 -10.43 17.61 -9.93
C GLY A 80 -11.64 17.31 -9.04
N ALA A 81 -11.56 16.31 -8.15
CA ALA A 81 -12.66 15.96 -7.25
C ALA A 81 -12.68 16.93 -6.06
N VAL A 82 -13.36 18.06 -6.24
CA VAL A 82 -13.63 19.04 -5.17
C VAL A 82 -14.65 18.44 -4.21
N THR A 83 -14.19 18.00 -3.05
CA THR A 83 -15.04 17.49 -1.97
C THR A 83 -14.96 18.42 -0.77
N LYS A 84 -16.12 18.77 -0.19
CA LYS A 84 -16.15 19.29 1.20
C LYS A 84 -15.69 18.19 2.16
N TYR A 85 -15.31 18.56 3.38
CA TYR A 85 -14.85 17.61 4.41
C TYR A 85 -15.86 16.46 4.68
N ASP A 86 -17.16 16.72 4.47
CA ASP A 86 -18.26 15.75 4.66
C ASP A 86 -18.71 15.12 3.33
N TRP A 87 -17.82 14.40 2.65
CA TRP A 87 -18.21 13.61 1.47
C TRP A 87 -18.78 12.25 1.88
N VAL A 88 -19.68 11.69 1.06
CA VAL A 88 -20.54 10.54 1.42
C VAL A 88 -19.77 9.33 1.94
N LEU A 89 -18.54 9.13 1.46
CA LEU A 89 -17.69 7.98 1.80
C LEU A 89 -16.56 8.33 2.78
N ALA A 90 -16.53 9.55 3.32
CA ALA A 90 -15.54 9.97 4.31
C ALA A 90 -15.57 9.10 5.58
N GLY A 91 -16.77 8.78 6.08
CA GLY A 91 -16.94 7.89 7.22
C GLY A 91 -16.42 6.47 6.96
N LEU A 92 -16.62 5.96 5.74
CA LEU A 92 -16.07 4.66 5.36
C LEU A 92 -14.53 4.66 5.36
N CYS A 93 -13.91 5.71 4.82
CA CYS A 93 -12.46 5.86 4.89
C CYS A 93 -11.96 5.90 6.34
N TRP A 94 -12.67 6.62 7.21
CA TRP A 94 -12.33 6.70 8.63
C TRP A 94 -12.40 5.34 9.32
N ASP A 95 -13.48 4.59 9.10
CA ASP A 95 -13.67 3.26 9.68
C ASP A 95 -12.59 2.27 9.22
N VAL A 96 -12.25 2.30 7.92
CA VAL A 96 -11.19 1.46 7.35
C VAL A 96 -9.82 1.85 7.92
N ASP A 97 -9.52 3.14 8.03
CA ASP A 97 -8.27 3.61 8.63
C ASP A 97 -8.16 3.18 10.10
N GLN A 98 -9.22 3.38 10.88
CA GLN A 98 -9.27 2.98 12.29
C GLN A 98 -9.11 1.46 12.46
N PHE A 99 -9.78 0.67 11.61
CA PHE A 99 -9.62 -0.79 11.60
C PHE A 99 -8.19 -1.19 11.25
N CYS A 100 -7.62 -0.64 10.17
CA CYS A 100 -6.25 -0.91 9.75
C CYS A 100 -5.25 -0.54 10.84
N ASN A 101 -5.40 0.62 11.47
CA ASN A 101 -4.55 1.06 12.57
C ASN A 101 -4.68 0.19 13.82
N SER A 102 -5.89 -0.28 14.14
CA SER A 102 -6.12 -1.25 15.21
C SER A 102 -5.47 -2.59 14.90
N TRP A 103 -5.65 -3.11 13.68
CA TRP A 103 -5.08 -4.37 13.22
C TRP A 103 -3.54 -4.32 13.19
N ARG A 104 -2.96 -3.24 12.66
CA ARG A 104 -1.50 -3.03 12.67
C ARG A 104 -0.97 -2.99 14.09
N ARG A 105 -1.60 -2.24 15.00
CA ARG A 105 -1.18 -2.19 16.42
C ARG A 105 -1.20 -3.56 17.08
N LYS A 106 -2.27 -4.35 16.86
CA LYS A 106 -2.37 -5.72 17.39
C LYS A 106 -1.32 -6.67 16.79
N ASN A 107 -1.01 -6.50 15.51
CA ASN A 107 -0.09 -7.36 14.78
C ASN A 107 1.33 -6.79 14.63
N CYS A 108 1.65 -5.68 15.30
CA CYS A 108 2.95 -4.99 15.20
C CYS A 108 4.13 -5.94 15.44
N ALA A 109 4.01 -6.85 16.42
CA ALA A 109 5.06 -7.81 16.72
C ALA A 109 5.26 -8.83 15.58
N ALA A 110 4.16 -9.30 14.96
CA ALA A 110 4.22 -10.20 13.81
C ALA A 110 4.81 -9.49 12.58
N LEU A 111 4.38 -8.26 12.31
CA LEU A 111 4.88 -7.44 11.20
C LEU A 111 6.39 -7.15 11.33
N LYS A 112 6.86 -6.78 12.52
CA LYS A 112 8.30 -6.58 12.78
C LYS A 112 9.09 -7.87 12.56
N ARG A 113 8.55 -9.03 12.97
CA ARG A 113 9.21 -10.32 12.75
C ARG A 113 9.31 -10.65 11.26
N THR A 114 8.22 -10.46 10.50
CA THR A 114 8.26 -10.71 9.05
C THR A 114 9.23 -9.77 8.35
N GLU A 115 9.27 -8.50 8.74
CA GLU A 115 10.18 -7.51 8.16
C GLU A 115 11.64 -7.86 8.46
N LEU A 116 11.97 -8.14 9.73
CA LEU A 116 13.29 -8.63 10.15
C LEU A 116 13.68 -9.89 9.38
N MET A 117 12.77 -10.86 9.26
CA MET A 117 13.02 -12.09 8.54
C MET A 117 13.27 -11.82 7.05
N THR A 118 12.48 -10.96 6.41
CA THR A 118 12.70 -10.60 5.00
C THR A 118 14.01 -9.85 4.77
N ILE A 119 14.48 -9.03 5.73
CA ILE A 119 15.75 -8.30 5.60
C ILE A 119 16.93 -9.23 5.87
N TYR A 120 16.90 -9.99 6.96
CA TYR A 120 17.97 -10.93 7.33
C TYR A 120 18.09 -12.10 6.36
N PHE A 121 16.96 -12.64 5.89
CA PHE A 121 16.94 -13.78 4.96
C PHE A 121 16.88 -13.38 3.48
N ARG A 122 16.81 -12.08 3.13
CA ARG A 122 16.94 -11.65 1.73
C ARG A 122 18.29 -12.01 1.13
N SER A 123 19.32 -12.01 1.98
CA SER A 123 20.69 -12.29 1.55
C SER A 123 21.27 -13.39 2.43
N PRO A 124 21.37 -14.64 1.92
CA PRO A 124 22.03 -15.72 2.66
C PRO A 124 23.45 -15.33 3.11
N TRP A 125 24.09 -14.41 2.38
CA TRP A 125 25.40 -13.83 2.70
C TRP A 125 25.44 -13.06 4.02
N SER A 126 24.37 -12.36 4.41
CA SER A 126 24.33 -11.62 5.66
C SER A 126 24.40 -12.57 6.86
N VAL A 127 23.67 -13.69 6.78
CA VAL A 127 23.68 -14.74 7.81
C VAL A 127 25.08 -15.36 7.94
N ILE A 128 25.72 -15.69 6.82
CA ILE A 128 27.07 -16.27 6.81
C ILE A 128 28.09 -15.30 7.43
N SER A 129 28.00 -14.01 7.11
CA SER A 129 28.90 -12.99 7.65
C SER A 129 28.78 -12.83 9.17
N VAL A 130 27.56 -12.90 9.71
CA VAL A 130 27.32 -12.85 11.16
C VAL A 130 27.94 -14.07 11.84
N VAL A 131 27.71 -15.27 11.29
CA VAL A 131 28.27 -16.51 11.84
C VAL A 131 29.80 -16.50 11.79
N ALA A 132 30.38 -16.09 10.66
CA ALA A 132 31.83 -15.99 10.50
C ALA A 132 32.46 -15.02 11.51
N THR A 133 31.87 -13.83 11.67
CA THR A 133 32.33 -12.83 12.65
C THR A 133 32.26 -13.38 14.08
N ALA A 134 31.17 -14.06 14.45
CA ALA A 134 31.04 -14.66 15.77
C ALA A 134 32.10 -15.73 16.05
N LEU A 135 32.40 -16.60 15.06
CA LEU A 135 33.46 -17.59 15.17
C LEU A 135 34.83 -16.95 15.31
N ILE A 136 35.12 -15.90 14.54
CA ILE A 136 36.37 -15.13 14.65
C ILE A 136 36.50 -14.59 16.08
N ILE A 137 35.46 -13.93 16.62
CA ILE A 137 35.50 -13.38 17.98
C ILE A 137 35.79 -14.47 19.03
N LEU A 138 35.14 -15.64 18.93
CA LEU A 138 35.37 -16.76 19.85
C LEU A 138 36.79 -17.32 19.75
N LEU A 139 37.31 -17.44 18.53
CA LEU A 139 38.69 -17.87 18.28
C LEU A 139 39.69 -16.86 18.85
N THR A 140 39.48 -15.56 18.63
CA THR A 140 40.36 -14.52 19.16
C THR A 140 40.32 -14.49 20.69
N ALA A 141 39.15 -14.69 21.31
CA ALA A 141 39.01 -14.74 22.76
C ALA A 141 39.74 -15.94 23.37
N THR A 142 39.59 -17.13 22.77
CA THR A 142 40.30 -18.34 23.23
C THR A 142 41.81 -18.23 23.02
N GLN A 143 42.26 -17.73 21.87
CA GLN A 143 43.68 -17.44 21.63
C GLN A 143 44.24 -16.48 22.68
N THR A 144 43.56 -15.35 22.92
CA THR A 144 43.99 -14.35 23.92
C THR A 144 44.06 -14.96 25.32
N TYR A 145 43.07 -15.80 25.69
CA TYR A 145 43.06 -16.50 26.97
C TYR A 145 44.27 -17.44 27.16
N TYR A 146 44.54 -18.30 26.17
CA TYR A 146 45.71 -19.21 26.22
C TYR A 146 47.05 -18.47 26.14
N THR A 147 47.08 -17.30 25.50
CA THR A 147 48.30 -16.47 25.39
C THR A 147 48.61 -15.78 26.73
N ILE A 148 47.59 -15.34 27.46
CA ILE A 148 47.73 -14.66 28.76
C ILE A 148 47.95 -15.66 29.92
N PHE A 149 47.33 -16.84 29.86
CA PHE A 149 47.51 -17.92 30.83
C PHE A 149 48.16 -19.15 30.19
N PRO A 150 49.46 -19.09 29.85
CA PRO A 150 50.18 -20.28 29.41
C PRO A 150 50.22 -21.29 30.55
N ARG A 151 49.73 -22.51 30.29
CA ARG A 151 49.86 -23.63 31.24
C ARG A 151 51.34 -23.90 31.49
N LYS A 152 51.76 -23.81 32.77
CA LYS A 152 53.06 -24.29 33.25
C LYS A 152 53.15 -25.81 33.17
#